data_AF-A0AAN1A868-F1
#
_entry.id   AF-A0AAN1A868-F1
#
_cell.length_a   1.000
_cell.length_b   1.000
_cell.length_c   1.000
_cell.angle_alpha   90.00
_cell.angle_beta   90.00
_cell.angle_gamma   90.00
#
_symmetry.space_group_name_H-M   'P 1'
#
loop_
_entity.id
_entity.type
_entity.pdbx_description
1 polymer ?
#
loop_
_entity_poly.entity_id
_entity_poly.type
_entity_poly.pdbx_seq_one_letter_code
_entity_poly.pdbx_strand_id
1 'polypeptide(L)'
;MRTSKLNMILKEEIVLGIYSWLHMTPVSMLVRNITSDQGGDYAIVRFTVDSRGVQMGPKAQGQLLCSFGFNVKESCEADPKDGPGLIKAEMMNGVMQLVPECIELTDSQTQAIRKEVTVFNRVCAMQLLGGHGNARSLWEKEILPRMKVRRQLH
;
A
#
# COMPACT_ATOMS: atom_id res chain seq x y z
N MET A 1 32.27 6.43 -7.38
CA MET A 1 30.82 6.17 -7.22
C MET A 1 30.67 4.88 -6.42
N ARG A 2 30.05 4.91 -5.23
CA ARG A 2 29.69 3.68 -4.52
C ARG A 2 28.48 3.09 -5.23
N THR A 3 28.61 1.90 -5.79
CA THR A 3 27.46 1.11 -6.26
C THR A 3 26.63 0.76 -5.02
N SER A 4 25.48 1.39 -4.87
CA SER A 4 24.51 1.01 -3.84
C SER A 4 24.14 -0.46 -4.08
N LYS A 5 24.28 -1.29 -3.05
CA LYS A 5 23.88 -2.70 -3.13
C LYS A 5 22.37 -2.76 -3.38
N LEU A 6 22.00 -3.54 -4.39
CA LEU A 6 20.61 -3.83 -4.72
C LEU A 6 20.22 -5.15 -4.04
N ASN A 7 19.02 -5.17 -3.45
CA ASN A 7 18.38 -6.35 -2.90
C ASN A 7 17.11 -6.63 -3.69
N MET A 8 16.92 -7.88 -4.07
CA MET A 8 15.64 -8.35 -4.60
C MET A 8 14.66 -8.51 -3.44
N ILE A 9 13.53 -7.81 -3.49
CA ILE A 9 12.43 -7.92 -2.53
C ILE A 9 11.24 -8.58 -3.21
N LEU A 10 10.57 -9.48 -2.49
CA LEU A 10 9.37 -10.18 -2.94
C LEU A 10 8.09 -9.38 -2.68
N LYS A 11 7.06 -9.65 -3.49
CA LYS A 11 5.74 -9.04 -3.38
C LYS A 11 5.17 -9.05 -1.97
N GLU A 12 5.29 -10.16 -1.26
CA GLU A 12 4.79 -10.33 0.10
C GLU A 12 5.34 -9.28 1.05
N GLU A 13 6.63 -8.99 0.96
CA GLU A 13 7.30 -8.00 1.80
C GLU A 13 6.90 -6.58 1.40
N ILE A 14 6.77 -6.29 0.11
CA ILE A 14 6.32 -4.98 -0.41
C ILE A 14 4.88 -4.70 0.02
N VAL A 15 3.98 -5.67 -0.20
CA VAL A 15 2.56 -5.58 0.14
C VAL A 15 2.40 -5.38 1.64
N LEU A 16 3.10 -6.16 2.48
CA LEU A 16 3.04 -5.98 3.93
C LEU A 16 3.52 -4.59 4.36
N GLY A 17 4.59 -4.07 3.76
CA GLY A 17 5.07 -2.72 4.01
C GLY A 17 4.06 -1.64 3.62
N ILE A 18 3.50 -1.71 2.42
CA ILE A 18 2.49 -0.73 1.95
C ILE A 18 1.21 -0.82 2.81
N TYR A 19 0.73 -2.02 3.14
CA TYR A 19 -0.46 -2.19 3.96
C TYR A 19 -0.24 -1.64 5.38
N SER A 20 0.94 -1.90 5.97
CA SER A 20 1.31 -1.33 7.26
C SER A 20 1.26 0.20 7.21
N TRP A 21 1.81 0.81 6.16
CA TRP A 21 1.74 2.26 5.93
C TRP A 21 0.31 2.78 5.73
N LEU A 22 -0.52 2.09 4.93
CA LEU A 22 -1.92 2.47 4.67
C LEU A 22 -2.76 2.46 5.95
N HIS A 23 -2.55 1.48 6.83
CA HIS A 23 -3.24 1.42 8.12
C HIS A 23 -2.85 2.57 9.04
N MET A 24 -1.57 3.00 9.02
CA MET A 24 -1.08 4.15 9.78
C MET A 24 -1.43 5.51 9.16
N THR A 25 -1.73 5.55 7.86
CA THR A 25 -1.95 6.81 7.14
C THR A 25 -3.39 7.30 7.29
N PRO A 26 -3.59 8.56 7.73
CA PRO A 26 -4.92 9.17 7.77
C PRO A 26 -5.56 9.24 6.38
N VAL A 27 -6.86 8.96 6.28
CA VAL A 27 -7.58 9.00 4.98
C VAL A 27 -7.49 10.37 4.32
N SER A 28 -7.52 11.46 5.10
CA SER A 28 -7.36 12.82 4.58
C SER A 28 -6.03 13.03 3.84
N MET A 29 -4.96 12.36 4.26
CA MET A 29 -3.66 12.36 3.57
C MET A 29 -3.70 11.52 2.30
N LEU A 30 -4.45 10.41 2.29
CA LEU A 30 -4.63 9.58 1.11
C LEU A 30 -5.39 10.37 0.03
N VAL A 31 -6.56 10.91 0.35
CA VAL A 31 -7.41 11.66 -0.59
C VAL A 31 -6.67 12.83 -1.23
N ARG A 32 -5.89 13.59 -0.45
CA ARG A 32 -5.09 14.73 -0.97
C ARG A 32 -4.02 14.34 -1.98
N ASN A 33 -3.59 13.08 -1.99
CA ASN A 33 -2.52 12.58 -2.86
C ASN A 33 -3.05 11.68 -3.99
N ILE A 34 -4.36 11.48 -4.08
CA ILE A 34 -4.99 10.88 -5.26
C ILE A 34 -5.03 11.94 -6.37
N THR A 35 -4.73 11.52 -7.59
CA THR A 35 -5.00 12.31 -8.80
C THR A 35 -6.17 11.72 -9.55
N SER A 36 -6.76 12.45 -10.50
CA SER A 36 -7.79 11.92 -11.38
C SER A 36 -7.29 11.81 -12.82
N ASP A 37 -7.97 10.99 -13.61
CA ASP A 37 -7.89 11.06 -15.06
C ASP A 37 -8.52 12.38 -15.58
N GLN A 38 -8.43 12.61 -16.89
CA GLN A 38 -8.95 13.82 -17.52
C GLN A 38 -10.50 13.93 -17.41
N GLY A 39 -11.21 12.80 -17.27
CA GLY A 39 -12.66 12.76 -17.08
C GLY A 39 -13.12 12.91 -15.62
N GLY A 40 -12.24 12.67 -14.65
CA GLY A 40 -12.56 12.73 -13.22
C GLY A 40 -13.26 11.49 -12.68
N ASP A 41 -13.45 10.45 -13.51
CA ASP A 41 -14.16 9.22 -13.15
C ASP A 41 -13.25 8.23 -12.41
N TYR A 42 -11.94 8.30 -12.64
CA TYR A 42 -10.95 7.40 -12.05
C TYR A 42 -10.05 8.11 -11.05
N ALA A 43 -9.97 7.54 -9.84
CA ALA A 43 -8.94 7.87 -8.87
C ALA A 43 -7.65 7.13 -9.20
N ILE A 44 -6.59 7.87 -9.51
CA ILE A 44 -5.25 7.36 -9.82
C ILE A 44 -4.39 7.39 -8.56
N VAL A 45 -3.85 6.22 -8.21
CA VAL A 45 -2.98 5.98 -7.07
C VAL A 45 -1.60 5.56 -7.57
N ARG A 46 -0.56 6.13 -6.96
CA ARG A 46 0.84 5.84 -7.29
C ARG A 46 1.64 5.70 -6.01
N PHE A 47 2.23 4.53 -5.78
CA PHE A 47 3.10 4.25 -4.64
C PHE A 47 4.57 4.21 -5.05
N THR A 48 5.41 4.91 -4.29
CA THR A 48 6.86 4.89 -4.44
C THR A 48 7.55 4.61 -3.11
N VAL A 49 8.84 4.27 -3.19
CA VAL A 49 9.72 4.18 -2.03
C VAL A 49 11.04 4.90 -2.28
N ASP A 50 11.43 5.73 -1.32
CA ASP A 50 12.77 6.29 -1.21
C ASP A 50 13.38 5.92 0.15
N SER A 51 14.52 6.50 0.51
CA SER A 51 15.19 6.24 1.78
C SER A 51 14.40 6.69 3.02
N ARG A 52 13.32 7.47 2.86
CA ARG A 52 12.51 8.02 3.95
C ARG A 52 11.31 7.14 4.30
N GLY A 53 10.80 6.35 3.35
CA GLY A 53 9.59 5.55 3.56
C GLY A 53 8.79 5.32 2.29
N VAL A 54 7.62 4.70 2.47
CA VAL A 54 6.60 4.60 1.41
C VAL A 54 5.94 5.97 1.24
N GLN A 55 5.70 6.36 -0.02
CA GLN A 55 5.04 7.61 -0.38
C GLN A 55 3.96 7.35 -1.41
N MET A 56 2.92 8.18 -1.39
CA MET A 56 1.82 8.14 -2.36
C MET A 56 1.66 9.47 -3.06
N GLY A 57 1.41 9.44 -4.37
CA GLY A 57 0.93 10.58 -5.15
C GLY A 57 1.77 10.93 -6.38
N PRO A 58 1.34 11.95 -7.14
CA PRO A 58 1.92 12.29 -8.44
C PRO A 58 3.35 12.84 -8.33
N LYS A 59 3.67 13.48 -7.21
CA LYS A 59 5.00 14.06 -6.93
C LYS A 59 5.87 13.17 -6.04
N ALA A 60 5.37 11.99 -5.64
CA ALA A 60 6.10 11.06 -4.78
C ALA A 60 7.42 10.64 -5.46
N GLN A 61 8.52 10.74 -4.73
CA GLN A 61 9.86 10.49 -5.28
C GLN A 61 10.31 9.05 -5.00
N GLY A 62 11.37 8.62 -5.68
CA GLY A 62 11.96 7.30 -5.49
C GLY A 62 11.48 6.23 -6.47
N GLN A 63 11.73 4.98 -6.12
CA GLN A 63 11.42 3.82 -6.96
C GLN A 63 9.91 3.59 -6.99
N LEU A 64 9.34 3.40 -8.18
CA LEU A 64 7.94 3.05 -8.34
C LEU A 64 7.69 1.62 -7.84
N LEU A 65 6.73 1.45 -6.94
CA LEU A 65 6.27 0.15 -6.44
C LEU A 65 5.07 -0.35 -7.23
N CYS A 66 4.05 0.50 -7.43
CA CYS A 66 2.90 0.25 -8.29
C CYS A 66 2.15 1.56 -8.61
N SER A 67 1.35 1.54 -9.67
CA SER A 67 0.43 2.64 -10.04
C SER A 67 -0.84 2.05 -10.65
N PHE A 68 -2.00 2.57 -10.28
CA PHE A 68 -3.29 2.04 -10.73
C PHE A 68 -4.41 3.05 -10.62
N GLY A 69 -5.52 2.79 -11.30
CA GLY A 69 -6.76 3.57 -11.21
C GLY A 69 -7.91 2.71 -10.73
N PHE A 70 -8.86 3.30 -10.00
CA PHE A 70 -10.16 2.68 -9.70
C PHE A 70 -11.30 3.69 -9.93
N ASN A 71 -12.46 3.19 -10.35
CA ASN A 71 -13.62 4.02 -10.66
C ASN A 71 -14.31 4.45 -9.36
N VAL A 72 -14.35 5.76 -9.09
CA VAL A 72 -14.90 6.28 -7.83
C VAL A 72 -16.42 6.11 -7.76
N LYS A 73 -17.13 6.26 -8.89
CA LYS A 73 -18.59 6.13 -8.94
C LYS A 73 -19.03 4.71 -8.64
N GLU A 74 -18.42 3.72 -9.28
CA GLU A 74 -18.69 2.31 -9.04
C GLU A 74 -18.43 1.92 -7.57
N SER A 75 -17.31 2.37 -7.01
CA SER A 75 -16.98 2.10 -5.59
C SER A 75 -17.99 2.75 -4.63
N CYS A 76 -18.44 3.98 -4.89
CA CYS A 76 -19.43 4.66 -4.04
C CYS A 76 -20.84 4.06 -4.13
N GLU A 77 -21.24 3.54 -5.30
CA GLU A 77 -22.52 2.86 -5.48
C GLU A 77 -22.56 1.50 -4.78
N ALA A 78 -21.42 0.80 -4.72
CA ALA A 78 -21.29 -0.49 -4.06
C ALA A 78 -21.39 -0.41 -2.52
N ASP A 79 -20.88 0.66 -1.90
CA ASP A 79 -21.02 0.91 -0.45
C ASP A 79 -21.21 2.41 -0.12
N PRO A 80 -22.45 2.91 -0.05
CA PRO A 80 -22.72 4.33 0.13
C PRO A 80 -22.42 4.86 1.55
N LYS A 81 -22.00 4.03 2.50
CA LYS A 81 -21.95 4.39 3.94
C LYS A 81 -20.54 4.61 4.51
N ASP A 82 -19.47 4.18 3.83
CA ASP A 82 -18.09 4.37 4.30
C ASP A 82 -17.09 4.69 3.16
N GLY A 83 -17.18 5.91 2.62
CA GLY A 83 -16.22 6.40 1.61
C GLY A 83 -14.74 6.28 2.04
N PRO A 84 -14.37 6.63 3.29
CA PRO A 84 -13.00 6.43 3.81
C PRO A 84 -12.54 4.96 3.82
N GLY A 85 -13.38 4.04 4.29
CA GLY A 85 -13.11 2.60 4.27
C GLY A 85 -12.97 2.05 2.86
N LEU A 86 -13.84 2.47 1.95
CA LEU A 86 -13.79 2.13 0.52
C LEU A 86 -12.45 2.50 -0.11
N ILE A 87 -11.98 3.75 0.06
CA ILE A 87 -10.72 4.20 -0.56
C ILE A 87 -9.55 3.33 -0.10
N LYS A 88 -9.48 3.00 1.20
CA LYS A 88 -8.43 2.10 1.70
C LYS A 88 -8.56 0.69 1.14
N ALA A 89 -9.78 0.17 1.04
CA ALA A 89 -10.04 -1.14 0.47
C ALA A 89 -9.63 -1.21 -1.01
N GLU A 90 -9.98 -0.21 -1.82
CA GLU A 90 -9.58 -0.11 -3.22
C GLU A 90 -8.06 -0.01 -3.38
N MET A 91 -7.41 0.80 -2.52
CA MET A 91 -5.96 0.89 -2.51
C MET A 91 -5.29 -0.44 -2.16
N MET A 92 -5.77 -1.12 -1.12
CA MET A 92 -5.28 -2.44 -0.74
C MET A 92 -5.45 -3.44 -1.88
N ASN A 93 -6.63 -3.48 -2.49
CA ASN A 93 -6.91 -4.33 -3.64
C ASN A 93 -5.90 -4.03 -4.76
N GLY A 94 -5.80 -2.78 -5.23
CA GLY A 94 -4.88 -2.39 -6.30
C GLY A 94 -3.41 -2.71 -6.00
N VAL A 95 -2.95 -2.50 -4.76
CA VAL A 95 -1.60 -2.88 -4.30
C VAL A 95 -1.40 -4.39 -4.42
N MET A 96 -2.32 -5.19 -3.90
CA MET A 96 -2.27 -6.65 -4.06
C MET A 96 -2.23 -7.05 -5.55
N GLN A 97 -2.95 -6.30 -6.38
CA GLN A 97 -3.08 -6.62 -7.79
C GLN A 97 -1.81 -6.36 -8.58
N LEU A 98 -1.18 -5.21 -8.34
CA LEU A 98 -0.26 -4.57 -9.29
C LEU A 98 1.15 -4.33 -8.73
N VAL A 99 1.39 -4.62 -7.45
CA VAL A 99 2.76 -4.77 -6.96
C VAL A 99 3.42 -5.94 -7.71
N PRO A 100 4.64 -5.77 -8.24
CA PRO A 100 5.36 -6.81 -8.95
C PRO A 100 5.71 -7.98 -8.02
N GLU A 101 5.88 -9.18 -8.60
CA GLU A 101 6.25 -10.39 -7.86
C GLU A 101 7.61 -10.24 -7.16
N CYS A 102 8.54 -9.51 -7.79
CA CYS A 102 9.76 -9.03 -7.15
C CYS A 102 10.21 -7.68 -7.74
N ILE A 103 11.01 -6.94 -6.97
CA ILE A 103 11.64 -5.68 -7.42
C ILE A 103 13.02 -5.51 -6.77
N GLU A 104 13.96 -4.95 -7.53
CA GLU A 104 15.27 -4.57 -6.99
C GLU A 104 15.20 -3.19 -6.32
N LEU A 105 15.67 -3.12 -5.08
CA LEU A 105 15.71 -1.90 -4.29
C LEU A 105 17.09 -1.72 -3.67
N THR A 106 17.50 -0.47 -3.48
CA THR A 106 18.69 -0.17 -2.69
C THR A 106 18.51 -0.60 -1.24
N ASP A 107 19.61 -0.88 -0.53
CA ASP A 107 19.59 -1.16 0.91
C ASP A 107 18.72 -0.16 1.70
N SER A 108 18.82 1.14 1.40
CA SER A 108 18.03 2.17 2.09
C SER A 108 16.53 2.07 1.83
N GLN A 109 16.12 1.72 0.60
CA GLN A 109 14.71 1.52 0.26
C GLN A 109 14.17 0.24 0.86
N THR A 110 14.97 -0.84 0.86
CA THR A 110 14.64 -2.10 1.55
C THR A 110 14.38 -1.86 3.03
N GLN A 111 15.27 -1.13 3.71
CA GLN A 111 15.11 -0.79 5.11
C GLN A 111 13.90 0.09 5.36
N ALA A 112 13.60 1.03 4.45
CA ALA A 112 12.41 1.88 4.54
C ALA A 112 11.11 1.06 4.54
N ILE A 113 10.96 0.08 3.64
CA ILE A 113 9.78 -0.82 3.62
C ILE A 113 9.65 -1.59 4.93
N ARG A 114 10.75 -2.21 5.42
CA ARG A 114 10.76 -2.97 6.68
C ARG A 114 10.46 -2.09 7.89
N LYS A 115 10.85 -0.82 7.84
CA LYS A 115 10.58 0.15 8.90
C LYS A 115 9.09 0.43 9.02
N GLU A 116 8.34 0.50 7.92
CA GLU A 116 6.87 0.66 7.98
C GLU A 116 6.22 -0.45 8.82
N VAL A 117 6.64 -1.69 8.63
CA VAL A 117 6.16 -2.85 9.40
C VAL A 117 6.53 -2.72 10.89
N THR A 118 7.76 -2.28 11.17
CA THR A 118 8.23 -2.09 12.55
C THR A 118 7.47 -0.97 13.26
N VAL A 119 7.21 0.15 12.58
CA VAL A 119 6.44 1.27 13.13
C VAL A 119 4.99 0.83 13.37
N PHE A 120 4.37 0.13 12.42
CA PHE A 120 3.01 -0.40 12.57
C PHE A 120 2.88 -1.29 13.81
N ASN A 121 3.81 -2.23 14.01
CA ASN A 121 3.82 -3.07 15.22
C ASN A 121 3.88 -2.27 16.51
N ARG A 122 4.69 -1.20 16.55
CA ARG A 122 4.78 -0.32 17.73
C ARG A 122 3.47 0.43 17.96
N VAL A 123 2.85 0.96 16.90
CA VAL A 123 1.58 1.68 16.99
C VAL A 123 0.44 0.76 17.45
N CYS A 124 0.37 -0.48 16.93
CA CYS A 124 -0.57 -1.49 17.41
C CYS A 124 -0.36 -1.84 18.88
N ALA A 125 0.90 -1.99 19.33
CA ALA A 125 1.21 -2.28 20.73
C ALA A 125 0.77 -1.14 21.67
N MET A 126 0.75 0.10 21.19
CA MET A 126 0.21 1.26 21.92
C MET A 126 -1.32 1.38 21.84
N GLN A 127 -2.01 0.44 21.18
CA GLN A 127 -3.47 0.43 20.99
C GLN A 127 -4.02 1.68 20.27
N LEU A 128 -3.17 2.36 19.49
CA LEU A 128 -3.56 3.57 18.76
C LEU A 128 -4.28 3.28 17.43
N LEU A 129 -4.27 2.02 16.99
CA LEU A 129 -4.98 1.55 15.80
C LEU A 129 -5.94 0.43 16.20
N GLY A 130 -7.21 0.55 15.80
CA GLY A 130 -8.19 -0.53 15.91
C GLY A 130 -8.01 -1.59 14.83
N GLY A 131 -8.44 -2.83 15.09
CA GLY A 131 -8.59 -3.89 14.08
C GLY A 131 -7.47 -4.94 14.03
N HIS A 132 -6.20 -4.56 14.19
CA HIS A 132 -5.05 -5.49 14.12
C HIS A 132 -4.11 -5.35 15.31
N GLY A 133 -3.66 -6.48 15.86
CA GLY A 133 -2.72 -6.50 16.99
C GLY A 133 -1.26 -6.33 16.59
N ASN A 134 -0.89 -6.64 15.34
CA ASN A 134 0.46 -6.51 14.77
C ASN A 134 0.43 -6.87 13.27
N ALA A 135 1.57 -6.73 12.60
CA ALA A 135 1.80 -7.06 11.20
C ALA A 135 1.52 -8.53 10.85
N ARG A 136 1.70 -9.46 11.79
CA ARG A 136 1.36 -10.87 11.59
C ARG A 136 -0.14 -11.07 11.52
N SER A 137 -0.90 -10.43 12.41
CA SER A 137 -2.37 -10.41 12.35
C SER A 137 -2.86 -9.77 11.04
N LEU A 138 -2.24 -8.65 10.62
CA LEU A 138 -2.54 -8.01 9.34
C LEU A 138 -2.30 -8.96 8.17
N TRP A 139 -1.16 -9.67 8.19
CA TRP A 139 -0.82 -10.68 7.19
C TRP A 139 -1.86 -11.79 7.13
N GLU A 140 -2.16 -12.43 8.26
CA GLU A 140 -3.01 -13.61 8.34
C GLU A 140 -4.48 -13.30 8.02
N LYS A 141 -4.98 -12.12 8.42
CA LYS A 141 -6.41 -11.77 8.33
C LYS A 141 -6.78 -10.97 7.09
N GLU A 142 -5.86 -10.17 6.53
CA GLU A 142 -6.18 -9.31 5.37
C GLU A 142 -5.40 -9.67 4.12
N ILE A 143 -4.08 -9.86 4.24
CA ILE A 143 -3.20 -10.01 3.07
C ILE A 143 -3.29 -11.43 2.50
N LEU A 144 -3.08 -12.43 3.34
CA LEU A 144 -3.06 -13.84 2.92
C LEU A 144 -4.38 -14.30 2.29
N PRO A 145 -5.58 -13.95 2.83
CA PRO A 145 -6.84 -14.30 2.16
C PRO A 145 -6.96 -13.71 0.75
N ARG A 146 -6.56 -12.44 0.57
CA ARG A 146 -6.57 -11.76 -0.74
C ARG A 146 -5.59 -12.38 -1.74
N MET A 147 -4.44 -12.87 -1.27
CA MET A 147 -3.49 -13.60 -2.13
C MET A 147 -4.04 -14.97 -2.56
N LYS A 148 -4.73 -15.69 -1.68
CA LYS A 148 -5.25 -17.03 -1.97
C LYS A 148 -6.43 -17.02 -2.95
N VAL A 149 -7.35 -16.07 -2.83
CA VAL A 149 -8.51 -15.93 -3.74
C VAL A 149 -8.04 -15.77 -5.19
N ARG A 150 -6.89 -15.14 -5.43
CA ARG A 150 -6.30 -15.01 -6.77
C ARG A 150 -5.70 -16.28 -7.36
N ARG A 151 -5.18 -17.19 -6.53
CA ARG A 151 -4.63 -18.48 -7.05
C ARG A 151 -5.73 -19.42 -7.56
N GLN A 152 -7.00 -19.15 -7.24
CA GLN A 152 -8.14 -19.97 -7.66
C GLN A 152 -8.83 -19.48 -8.94
N LEU A 153 -8.42 -18.32 -9.48
CA LEU A 153 -8.97 -17.71 -10.70
C LEU A 153 -8.11 -17.96 -11.95
N HIS A 154 -7.21 -18.94 -11.90
CA HIS A 154 -6.36 -19.37 -13.01
C HIS A 154 -6.57 -20.86 -13.30
#